data_AF-A0AAD9X3Y7-F1
#
_entry.id   AF-A0AAD9X3Y7-F1
#
_cell.length_a   1.000
_cell.length_b   1.000
_cell.length_c   1.000
_cell.angle_alpha   90.00
_cell.angle_beta   90.00
_cell.angle_gamma   90.00
#
_symmetry.space_group_name_H-M   'P 1'
#
loop_
_entity.id
_entity.type
_entity.pdbx_description
1 polymer ?
#
loop_
_entity_poly.entity_id
_entity_poly.type
_entity_poly.pdbx_seq_one_letter_code
_entity_poly.pdbx_strand_id
1 'polypeptide(L)'
;MHMEELRNMHLNAYDYVIDIGPHKWSRVHCPNRRYKVMTTNAAECINSCLKFARQLPMLTLAEFIGNMLQRWFHDRHIAAQSMCHQLTDTAHLVILKHMEKCNLMIVNPVDWNIFSVKRYGKQ
;
A
#
# COMPACT_ATOMS: atom_id res chain seq x y z
N MET A 1 -4.52 -7.57 25.00
CA MET A 1 -3.10 -7.51 25.42
C MET A 1 -2.58 -6.08 25.52
N HIS A 2 -2.85 -5.16 24.58
CA HIS A 2 -2.24 -3.80 24.60
C HIS A 2 -2.85 -2.73 25.54
N MET A 3 -4.10 -2.87 25.99
CA MET A 3 -4.74 -1.82 26.82
C MET A 3 -4.22 -1.80 28.27
N GLU A 4 -3.84 -2.96 28.82
CA GLU A 4 -3.30 -3.05 30.18
C GLU A 4 -1.88 -2.46 30.24
N GLU A 5 -1.09 -2.63 29.17
CA GLU A 5 0.22 -2.00 29.04
C GLU A 5 0.10 -0.47 28.98
N LEU A 6 -0.85 0.06 28.22
CA LEU A 6 -1.12 1.50 28.14
C LEU A 6 -1.52 2.06 29.51
N ARG A 7 -2.37 1.34 30.25
CA ARG A 7 -2.79 1.70 31.61
C ARG A 7 -1.61 1.79 32.57
N ASN A 8 -0.68 0.84 32.49
CA ASN A 8 0.51 0.80 33.34
C ASN A 8 1.53 1.89 32.99
N MET A 9 1.64 2.29 31.71
CA MET A 9 2.55 3.35 31.29
C MET A 9 1.99 4.76 31.54
N HIS A 10 0.73 4.99 31.16
CA HIS A 10 0.10 6.32 31.20
C HIS A 10 -1.40 6.23 31.48
N LEU A 11 -1.76 6.32 32.77
CA LEU A 11 -3.16 6.24 33.23
C LEU A 11 -4.07 7.28 32.56
N ASN A 12 -3.63 8.54 32.47
CA ASN A 12 -4.43 9.61 31.85
C ASN A 12 -4.71 9.35 30.35
N ALA A 13 -3.74 8.75 29.64
CA ALA A 13 -3.92 8.40 28.23
C ALA A 13 -4.87 7.21 28.09
N TYR A 14 -4.79 6.24 28.99
CA TYR A 14 -5.75 5.13 29.06
C TYR A 14 -7.17 5.64 29.31
N ASP A 15 -7.39 6.48 30.33
CA ASP A 15 -8.71 7.01 30.66
C ASP A 15 -9.30 7.80 29.49
N TYR A 16 -8.48 8.62 28.84
CA TYR A 16 -8.88 9.33 27.62
C TYR A 16 -9.28 8.38 26.48
N VAL A 17 -8.47 7.36 26.20
CA VAL A 17 -8.73 6.39 25.12
C VAL A 17 -10.01 5.58 25.39
N ILE A 18 -10.29 5.26 26.66
CA ILE A 18 -11.54 4.62 27.06
C ILE A 18 -12.72 5.57 26.86
N ASP A 19 -12.62 6.81 27.34
CA ASP A 19 -13.68 7.83 27.25
C ASP A 19 -14.10 8.15 25.82
N ILE A 20 -13.12 8.34 24.92
CA ILE A 20 -13.42 8.64 23.51
C ILE A 20 -14.05 7.46 22.75
N GLY A 21 -13.95 6.25 23.30
CA GLY A 21 -14.54 5.02 22.77
C GLY A 21 -13.77 4.37 21.60
N PRO A 22 -13.91 3.04 21.42
CA PRO A 22 -13.14 2.25 20.46
C PRO A 22 -13.36 2.65 19.00
N HIS A 23 -14.49 3.25 18.65
CA HIS A 23 -14.76 3.72 17.30
C HIS A 23 -13.80 4.85 16.83
N LYS A 24 -13.14 5.56 17.77
CA LYS A 24 -12.17 6.63 17.44
C LYS A 24 -10.73 6.13 17.33
N TRP A 25 -10.35 5.09 18.06
CA TRP A 25 -8.96 4.60 18.10
C TRP A 25 -8.77 3.19 17.53
N SER A 26 -9.77 2.31 17.61
CA SER A 26 -9.71 0.96 17.05
C SER A 26 -10.18 0.92 15.60
N ARG A 27 -9.36 0.32 14.75
CA ARG A 27 -9.63 0.16 13.32
C ARG A 27 -10.83 -0.74 13.05
N VAL A 28 -11.04 -1.77 13.87
CA VAL A 28 -12.12 -2.75 13.71
C VAL A 28 -13.48 -2.14 14.07
N HIS A 29 -13.51 -1.18 14.99
CA HIS A 29 -14.74 -0.55 15.47
C HIS A 29 -15.05 0.79 14.80
N CYS A 30 -14.23 1.25 13.85
CA CYS A 30 -14.48 2.54 13.19
C CYS A 30 -15.63 2.40 12.18
N PRO A 31 -16.73 3.18 12.33
CA PRO A 31 -17.89 3.09 11.44
C PRO A 31 -17.56 3.55 10.02
N ASN A 32 -16.59 4.45 9.89
CA ASN A 32 -16.06 4.88 8.60
C ASN A 32 -14.86 4.00 8.23
N ARG A 33 -14.89 3.40 7.04
CA ARG A 33 -13.68 2.81 6.45
C ARG A 33 -12.67 3.95 6.24
N ARG A 34 -11.71 4.11 7.16
CA ARG A 34 -10.60 5.07 7.08
C ARG A 34 -9.67 4.85 5.87
N TYR A 35 -9.99 3.92 4.99
CA TYR A 35 -9.32 3.65 3.72
C TYR A 35 -9.64 4.67 2.61
N LYS A 36 -10.15 5.87 2.91
CA LYS A 36 -10.12 6.92 1.89
C LYS A 36 -8.68 7.39 1.76
N VAL A 37 -8.11 7.10 0.60
CA VAL A 37 -6.79 7.41 0.04
C VAL A 37 -6.54 8.93 -0.07
N MET A 38 -6.96 9.71 0.93
CA MET A 38 -6.64 11.13 1.08
C MET A 38 -5.85 11.34 2.37
N THR A 39 -4.76 10.59 2.54
CA THR A 39 -3.72 10.97 3.47
C THR A 39 -2.61 11.61 2.65
N THR A 40 -2.33 12.90 2.88
CA THR A 40 -1.23 13.62 2.21
C THR A 40 0.11 12.91 2.39
N ASN A 41 0.24 12.05 3.41
CA ASN A 41 1.39 11.21 3.68
C ASN A 41 1.92 10.43 2.47
N ALA A 42 1.07 9.92 1.58
CA ALA A 42 1.56 9.22 0.37
C ALA A 42 2.27 10.18 -0.59
N ALA A 43 1.66 11.34 -0.85
CA ALA A 43 2.25 12.37 -1.70
C ALA A 43 3.49 13.00 -1.04
N GLU A 44 3.46 13.23 0.27
CA GLU A 44 4.59 13.75 1.06
C GLU A 44 5.77 12.78 1.08
N CYS A 45 5.51 11.48 1.26
CA CYS A 45 6.54 10.43 1.21
C CYS A 45 7.18 10.36 -0.17
N ILE A 46 6.37 10.33 -1.24
CA ILE A 46 6.86 10.35 -2.62
C ILE A 46 7.67 11.64 -2.87
N ASN A 47 7.16 12.80 -2.45
CA ASN A 47 7.86 14.09 -2.59
C ASN A 47 9.19 14.14 -1.83
N SER A 48 9.27 13.44 -0.70
CA SER A 48 10.48 13.30 0.11
C SER A 48 11.49 12.39 -0.58
N CYS A 49 11.07 11.22 -1.09
CA CYS A 49 11.90 10.33 -1.89
C CYS A 49 12.43 11.02 -3.15
N LEU A 50 11.61 11.88 -3.77
CA LEU A 50 11.96 12.61 -4.99
C LEU A 50 12.67 13.95 -4.73
N LYS A 51 12.96 14.31 -3.48
CA LYS A 51 13.57 15.61 -3.15
C LYS A 51 14.89 15.84 -3.87
N PHE A 52 15.74 14.82 -3.97
CA PHE A 52 17.02 14.88 -4.70
C PHE A 52 16.83 14.69 -6.21
N ALA A 53 15.90 13.82 -6.62
CA ALA A 53 15.65 13.54 -8.02
C ALA A 53 15.06 14.73 -8.80
N ARG A 54 14.42 15.69 -8.12
CA ARG A 54 13.87 16.92 -8.72
C ARG A 54 14.91 17.83 -9.39
N GLN A 55 16.20 17.67 -9.04
CA GLN A 55 17.29 18.43 -9.66
C GLN A 55 17.83 17.74 -10.93
N LEU A 56 17.34 16.54 -11.25
CA LEU A 56 17.76 15.77 -12.42
C LEU A 56 17.00 16.22 -13.68
N PRO A 57 17.58 16.05 -14.88
CA PRO A 57 16.86 16.19 -16.13
C PRO A 57 15.58 15.34 -16.16
N MET A 58 14.55 15.79 -16.89
CA MET A 58 13.24 15.10 -16.94
C MET A 58 13.34 13.61 -17.26
N LEU A 59 14.23 13.24 -18.19
CA LEU A 59 14.43 11.85 -18.59
C LEU A 59 14.96 11.00 -17.43
N THR A 60 16.01 11.48 -16.76
CA THR A 60 16.63 10.81 -15.62
C THR A 60 15.69 10.74 -14.41
N LEU A 61 14.86 11.77 -14.20
CA LEU A 61 13.81 11.73 -13.17
C LEU A 61 12.76 10.65 -13.47
N ALA A 62 12.32 10.52 -14.73
CA ALA A 62 11.36 9.50 -15.13
C ALA A 62 11.93 8.08 -14.95
N GLU A 63 13.18 7.85 -15.35
CA GLU A 63 13.88 6.58 -15.11
C GLU A 63 14.01 6.27 -13.62
N PHE A 64 14.37 7.26 -12.80
CA PHE A 64 14.47 7.09 -11.35
C PHE A 64 13.12 6.67 -10.73
N ILE A 65 12.04 7.36 -11.09
CA ILE A 65 10.68 7.03 -10.61
C ILE A 65 10.28 5.63 -11.07
N GLY A 66 10.56 5.27 -12.33
CA GLY A 66 10.28 3.95 -12.88
C GLY A 66 10.96 2.84 -12.07
N ASN A 67 12.28 2.97 -11.86
CA ASN A 67 13.07 2.01 -11.09
C ASN A 67 12.59 1.90 -9.64
N MET A 68 12.27 3.04 -8.99
CA MET A 68 11.74 3.06 -7.63
C MET A 68 10.41 2.30 -7.53
N LEU A 69 9.47 2.55 -8.44
CA LEU A 69 8.17 1.89 -8.44
C LEU A 69 8.29 0.39 -8.76
N GLN A 70 9.10 0.01 -9.75
CA GLN A 70 9.34 -1.39 -10.09
C GLN A 70 9.85 -2.19 -8.89
N ARG A 71 10.89 -1.68 -8.23
CA ARG A 71 11.45 -2.33 -7.03
C ARG A 71 10.39 -2.45 -5.93
N TRP A 72 9.63 -1.38 -5.68
CA TRP A 72 8.59 -1.41 -4.65
C TRP A 72 7.50 -2.46 -4.94
N PHE A 73 7.04 -2.56 -6.19
CA PHE A 73 6.05 -3.59 -6.56
C PHE A 73 6.64 -4.99 -6.49
N HIS A 74 7.89 -5.17 -6.88
CA HIS A 74 8.60 -6.45 -6.78
C HIS A 74 8.70 -6.94 -5.34
N ASP A 75 9.17 -6.09 -4.42
CA ASP A 75 9.30 -6.43 -3.00
C ASP A 75 7.94 -6.79 -2.38
N ARG A 76 6.88 -6.06 -2.75
CA ARG A 76 5.50 -6.36 -2.31
C ARG A 76 4.96 -7.67 -2.87
N HIS A 77 5.34 -8.01 -4.11
CA HIS A 77 4.94 -9.27 -4.73
C HIS A 77 5.58 -10.45 -3.99
N ILE A 78 6.89 -10.40 -3.73
CA ILE A 78 7.59 -11.41 -2.95
C ILE A 78 6.98 -11.54 -1.55
N ALA A 79 6.75 -10.41 -0.88
CA ALA A 79 6.11 -10.42 0.44
C ALA A 79 4.73 -11.08 0.40
N ALA A 80 3.91 -10.76 -0.60
CA ALA A 80 2.58 -11.37 -0.77
C ALA A 80 2.65 -12.87 -1.06
N GLN A 81 3.62 -13.34 -1.85
CA GLN A 81 3.85 -14.77 -2.09
C GLN A 81 4.27 -15.52 -0.81
N SER A 82 5.00 -14.85 0.08
CA SER A 82 5.42 -15.41 1.37
C SER A 82 4.33 -15.37 2.45
N MET A 83 3.19 -14.69 2.21
CA MET A 83 2.10 -14.62 3.19
C MET A 83 1.39 -15.98 3.33
N CYS A 84 1.32 -16.48 4.57
CA CYS A 84 0.60 -17.71 4.91
C CYS A 84 -0.84 -17.48 5.41
N HIS A 85 -1.25 -16.22 5.59
CA HIS A 85 -2.56 -15.88 6.15
C HIS A 85 -3.63 -15.73 5.06
N GLN A 86 -4.85 -16.20 5.37
CA GLN A 86 -5.99 -16.02 4.48
C GLN A 86 -6.40 -14.54 4.39
N LEU A 87 -6.68 -14.10 3.16
CA LEU A 87 -7.25 -12.79 2.90
C LEU A 87 -8.68 -12.72 3.45
N THR A 88 -9.10 -11.55 3.94
CA THR A 88 -10.52 -11.33 4.25
C THR A 88 -11.36 -11.41 2.97
N ASP A 89 -12.61 -11.85 3.07
CA ASP A 89 -13.52 -11.98 1.92
C ASP A 89 -13.60 -10.70 1.09
N THR A 90 -13.62 -9.54 1.76
CA THR A 90 -13.65 -8.24 1.08
C THR A 90 -12.39 -7.97 0.25
N ALA A 91 -11.20 -8.34 0.77
CA ALA A 91 -9.94 -8.18 0.05
C ALA A 91 -9.84 -9.18 -1.10
N HIS A 92 -10.32 -10.41 -0.89
CA HIS A 92 -10.36 -11.45 -1.91
C HIS A 92 -11.24 -11.04 -3.11
N LEU A 93 -12.45 -10.52 -2.86
CA LEU A 93 -13.35 -10.03 -3.92
C LEU A 93 -12.74 -8.86 -4.71
N VAL A 94 -12.05 -7.95 -4.03
CA VAL A 94 -11.35 -6.83 -4.69
C VAL A 94 -10.23 -7.35 -5.60
N ILE A 95 -9.47 -8.34 -5.15
CA ILE A 95 -8.42 -8.96 -5.97
C ILE A 95 -9.02 -9.67 -7.18
N LEU A 96 -10.09 -10.46 -7.01
CA LEU A 96 -10.76 -11.14 -8.13
C LEU A 96 -11.24 -10.15 -9.20
N LYS A 97 -11.87 -9.04 -8.78
CA LYS A 97 -12.31 -7.98 -9.70
C LYS A 97 -11.13 -7.32 -10.45
N HIS A 98 -9.98 -7.19 -9.81
CA HIS A 98 -8.77 -6.70 -10.47
C HIS A 98 -8.16 -7.76 -11.40
N MET A 99 -8.14 -9.02 -11.01
CA MET A 99 -7.67 -10.15 -11.82
C MET A 99 -8.46 -10.25 -13.13
N GLU A 100 -9.79 -10.10 -13.11
CA GLU A 100 -10.60 -10.09 -14.34
C GLU A 100 -10.17 -9.01 -15.33
N LYS A 101 -9.82 -7.81 -14.84
CA LYS A 101 -9.30 -6.73 -15.68
C LYS A 101 -7.88 -6.99 -16.16
N CYS A 102 -7.05 -7.56 -15.29
CA CYS A 102 -5.66 -7.90 -15.57
C CYS A 102 -5.51 -9.15 -16.45
N ASN A 103 -6.50 -10.03 -16.54
CA ASN A 103 -6.49 -11.19 -17.45
C ASN A 103 -6.41 -10.78 -18.92
N LEU A 104 -6.76 -9.52 -19.23
CA LEU A 104 -6.54 -8.94 -20.55
C LEU A 104 -5.11 -8.43 -20.74
N MET A 105 -4.20 -8.56 -19.77
CA MET A 105 -2.82 -8.08 -19.84
C MET A 105 -1.85 -9.26 -19.74
N ILE A 106 -1.03 -9.44 -20.78
CA ILE A 106 0.08 -10.37 -20.81
C ILE A 106 1.31 -9.62 -20.31
N VAL A 107 1.91 -10.12 -19.24
CA VAL A 107 3.17 -9.60 -18.68
C VAL A 107 4.27 -10.58 -19.03
N ASN A 108 5.16 -10.20 -19.93
CA ASN A 108 6.31 -11.00 -20.32
C ASN A 108 7.58 -10.45 -19.65
N PRO A 109 8.38 -11.28 -18.97
CA PRO A 109 9.68 -10.85 -18.47
C PRO A 109 10.62 -10.55 -19.65
N VAL A 110 11.22 -9.37 -19.63
CA VAL A 110 12.30 -8.97 -20.55
C VAL A 110 13.65 -9.16 -19.86
N ASP A 111 13.71 -8.87 -18.56
CA ASP A 111 14.87 -9.09 -17.68
C ASP A 111 14.38 -9.23 -16.21
N TRP A 112 15.29 -9.45 -15.26
CA TRP A 112 15.00 -9.66 -13.83
C TRP A 112 14.10 -8.57 -13.22
N ASN A 113 14.21 -7.34 -13.72
CA ASN A 113 13.43 -6.18 -13.26
C ASN A 113 12.58 -5.51 -14.35
N ILE A 114 12.62 -6.01 -15.59
CA ILE A 114 11.95 -5.38 -16.73
C ILE A 114 10.87 -6.31 -17.25
N PHE A 115 9.64 -5.81 -17.33
CA PHE A 115 8.50 -6.56 -17.83
C PHE A 115 7.80 -5.81 -18.96
N SER A 116 7.55 -6.50 -20.07
CA SER A 116 6.72 -6.03 -21.17
C SER A 116 5.26 -6.37 -20.90
N VAL A 117 4.41 -5.36 -20.73
CA VAL A 117 2.97 -5.54 -20.53
C VAL A 117 2.22 -5.23 -21.82
N LYS A 118 1.50 -6.21 -22.37
CA LYS A 118 0.67 -6.06 -23.58
C LYS A 118 -0.78 -6.38 -23.27
N ARG A 119 -1.73 -5.66 -23.88
CA ARG A 119 -3.15 -5.96 -23.71
C ARG A 119 -3.64 -6.91 -24.81
N TYR A 120 -4.31 -8.00 -24.43
CA TYR A 120 -4.97 -8.94 -25.32
C TYR A 120 -5.99 -8.19 -26.20
N GLY A 121 -5.85 -8.28 -27.52
CA GLY A 121 -6.80 -7.74 -28.49
C GLY A 121 -6.58 -6.31 -29.00
N LYS A 122 -5.41 -5.69 -28.80
CA LYS A 122 -5.02 -4.48 -29.56
C LYS A 122 -3.70 -4.71 -30.30
N GLN A 123 -3.77 -4.67 -31.63
CA GLN A 123 -2.64 -4.51 -32.54
C GLN A 123 -2.04 -3.11 -32.38
#